data_AF-A0A7H9BBA3-F1
#
_entry.id   AF-A0A7H9BBA3-F1
#
_cell.length_a   1.000
_cell.length_b   1.000
_cell.length_c   1.000
_cell.angle_alpha   90.00
_cell.angle_beta   90.00
_cell.angle_gamma   90.00
#
_symmetry.space_group_name_H-M   'P 1'
#
loop_
_entity.id
_entity.type
_entity.pdbx_description
1 polymer ?
#
loop_
_entity_poly.entity_id
_entity_poly.type
_entity_poly.pdbx_seq_one_letter_code
_entity_poly.pdbx_strand_id
1 'polypeptide(L)'
;MQFNRSWLLVSAVFMASCVMGLQCSSDRKLKKYQMEKPIHLKGKEISTPPSTYRMEYYINICELEAEGKPAECDADDVICSLQWVTLPDREEPELLRAIHVKNDNFDGVWNSNGYLSIQFDGIKWGDGKDIYWYLDFTCDLEMEEDEISSNADFGFYGSNYLNIEGPSGCVKKQYDNGHNNDPHYYRRDGHSWVFWPIIYIILFAAIYFIMRLYLNRSGSTFGEFCIESVERFKTIVVSLASFIQEILTKAFNRSSSQSGGYSAV
;
A
#
# COMPACT_ATOMS: atom_id res chain seq x y z
N MET A 1 28.46 -2.41 -65.13
CA MET A 1 27.31 -2.01 -64.28
C MET A 1 27.57 -2.53 -62.87
N GLN A 2 28.04 -1.65 -62.00
CA GLN A 2 28.27 -1.92 -60.58
C GLN A 2 26.92 -1.74 -59.86
N PHE A 3 26.32 -2.82 -59.38
CA PHE A 3 25.14 -2.73 -58.52
C PHE A 3 25.59 -2.65 -57.06
N ASN A 4 25.18 -1.56 -56.43
CA ASN A 4 25.60 -1.05 -55.13
C ASN A 4 25.39 -2.06 -53.99
N ARG A 5 26.46 -2.33 -53.23
CA ARG A 5 26.45 -3.10 -51.97
C ARG A 5 26.01 -2.28 -50.74
N SER A 6 25.48 -1.07 -50.94
CA SER A 6 25.26 -0.09 -49.85
C SER A 6 23.85 -0.09 -49.24
N TRP A 7 23.05 -1.15 -49.41
CA TRP A 7 21.67 -1.20 -48.91
C TRP A 7 21.41 -2.27 -47.83
N LEU A 8 22.46 -2.81 -47.21
CA LEU A 8 22.35 -3.80 -46.13
C LEU A 8 22.68 -3.26 -44.73
N LEU A 9 22.87 -1.94 -44.55
CA LEU A 9 23.34 -1.36 -43.28
C LEU A 9 22.35 -0.43 -42.57
N VAL A 10 21.07 -0.35 -42.98
CA VAL A 10 20.10 0.58 -42.35
C VAL A 10 18.98 -0.13 -41.55
N SER A 11 18.96 -1.45 -41.47
CA SER A 11 17.92 -2.19 -40.72
C SER A 11 18.48 -3.03 -39.56
N ALA A 12 19.29 -2.41 -38.70
CA ALA A 12 19.80 -3.05 -37.48
C ALA A 12 19.76 -2.12 -36.25
N VAL A 13 18.88 -1.10 -36.24
CA VAL A 13 18.80 -0.07 -35.18
C VAL A 13 17.47 -0.16 -34.39
N PHE A 14 16.80 -1.31 -34.36
CA PHE A 14 15.50 -1.44 -33.65
C PHE A 14 15.33 -2.73 -32.84
N MET A 15 16.42 -3.25 -32.25
CA MET A 15 16.38 -4.40 -31.33
C MET A 15 17.25 -4.16 -30.10
N ALA A 16 17.11 -2.99 -29.50
CA ALA A 16 17.51 -2.77 -28.11
C ALA A 16 16.31 -2.14 -27.40
N SER A 17 15.26 -2.94 -27.25
CA SER A 17 14.28 -2.72 -26.18
C SER A 17 15.08 -2.91 -24.88
N CYS A 18 15.70 -1.85 -24.39
CA CYS A 18 16.07 -1.81 -22.99
C CYS A 18 14.73 -1.92 -22.24
N VAL A 19 14.42 -3.13 -21.77
CA VAL A 19 13.44 -3.34 -20.72
C VAL A 19 13.93 -2.46 -19.58
N MET A 20 13.31 -1.29 -19.43
CA MET A 20 13.61 -0.41 -18.32
C MET A 20 12.87 -1.02 -17.13
N GLY A 21 13.54 -1.96 -16.46
CA GLY A 21 13.11 -2.45 -15.17
C GLY A 21 12.84 -1.32 -14.18
N LEU A 22 12.06 -1.58 -13.15
CA LEU A 22 11.81 -0.60 -12.09
C LEU A 22 13.13 -0.27 -11.38
N GLN A 23 13.84 0.76 -11.85
CA GLN A 23 15.07 1.21 -11.20
C GLN A 23 14.71 1.88 -9.88
N CYS A 24 14.63 1.12 -8.79
CA CYS A 24 14.34 1.63 -7.46
C CYS A 24 15.31 2.74 -7.00
N SER A 25 16.53 2.76 -7.54
CA SER A 25 17.51 3.82 -7.31
C SER A 25 17.14 5.16 -7.97
N SER A 26 16.34 5.12 -9.04
CA SER A 26 15.83 6.27 -9.79
C SER A 26 14.46 6.74 -9.31
N ASP A 27 13.65 5.82 -8.75
CA ASP A 27 12.34 6.15 -8.20
C ASP A 27 12.46 6.89 -6.86
N ARG A 28 11.82 8.06 -6.77
CA ARG A 28 11.91 8.94 -5.59
C ARG A 28 11.29 8.34 -4.32
N LYS A 29 10.34 7.42 -4.47
CA LYS A 29 9.65 6.76 -3.36
C LYS A 29 10.41 5.51 -2.94
N LEU A 30 10.72 4.61 -3.87
CA LEU A 30 11.36 3.32 -3.58
C LEU A 30 12.82 3.44 -3.15
N LYS A 31 13.55 4.45 -3.62
CA LYS A 31 14.96 4.69 -3.24
C LYS A 31 15.19 4.74 -1.73
N LYS A 32 14.17 5.22 -1.00
CA LYS A 32 14.24 5.40 0.45
C LYS A 32 14.14 4.09 1.21
N TYR A 33 13.70 3.00 0.59
CA TYR A 33 13.43 1.71 1.24
C TYR A 33 14.53 0.69 0.96
N GLN A 34 14.58 -0.36 1.78
CA GLN A 34 15.57 -1.44 1.71
C GLN A 34 15.17 -2.55 0.72
N MET A 35 14.67 -2.19 -0.46
CA MET A 35 14.17 -3.13 -1.49
C MET A 35 15.25 -3.64 -2.45
N GLU A 36 16.53 -3.48 -2.12
CA GLU A 36 17.61 -3.73 -3.09
C GLU A 36 17.88 -5.22 -3.33
N LYS A 37 17.39 -6.10 -2.45
CA LYS A 37 17.60 -7.54 -2.52
C LYS A 37 16.32 -8.24 -2.95
N PRO A 38 16.42 -9.33 -3.73
CA PRO A 38 15.27 -10.19 -3.97
C PRO A 38 14.83 -10.83 -2.66
N ILE A 39 13.51 -10.99 -2.49
CA ILE A 39 12.88 -11.56 -1.32
C ILE A 39 12.27 -12.90 -1.73
N HIS A 40 12.59 -13.97 -1.00
CA HIS A 40 11.98 -15.27 -1.18
C HIS A 40 11.14 -15.61 0.06
N LEU A 41 9.83 -15.58 -0.11
CA LEU A 41 8.86 -15.81 0.94
C LEU A 41 8.22 -17.18 0.81
N LYS A 42 8.23 -17.96 1.88
CA LYS A 42 7.53 -19.25 1.94
C LYS A 42 6.27 -19.10 2.78
N GLY A 43 5.13 -19.36 2.16
CA GLY A 43 3.84 -19.45 2.83
C GLY A 43 3.73 -20.68 3.71
N LYS A 44 2.77 -20.64 4.62
CA LYS A 44 2.44 -21.78 5.49
C LYS A 44 1.85 -22.91 4.66
N GLU A 45 2.16 -24.14 5.05
CA GLU A 45 1.49 -25.33 4.50
C GLU A 45 0.04 -25.40 4.98
N ILE A 46 -0.87 -25.58 4.05
CA ILE A 46 -2.31 -25.66 4.28
C ILE A 46 -2.77 -27.07 3.91
N SER A 47 -3.40 -27.76 4.86
CA SER A 47 -3.98 -29.07 4.61
C SER A 47 -5.33 -28.95 3.90
N THR A 48 -5.41 -29.53 2.71
CA THR A 48 -6.62 -29.64 1.89
C THR A 48 -6.88 -31.11 1.58
N PRO A 49 -7.57 -31.84 2.47
CA PRO A 49 -7.74 -33.28 2.33
C PRO A 49 -8.17 -33.68 0.91
N PRO A 50 -7.48 -34.63 0.26
CA PRO A 50 -6.42 -35.51 0.79
C PRO A 50 -4.99 -34.94 0.74
N SER A 51 -4.79 -33.76 0.17
CA SER A 51 -3.50 -33.14 -0.12
C SER A 51 -3.07 -32.09 0.92
N THR A 52 -1.83 -31.61 0.81
CA THR A 52 -1.40 -30.34 1.38
C THR A 52 -0.93 -29.44 0.25
N TYR A 53 -1.06 -28.13 0.39
CA TYR A 53 -0.45 -27.18 -0.54
C TYR A 53 0.28 -26.08 0.20
N ARG A 54 1.27 -25.48 -0.47
CA ARG A 54 2.03 -24.33 0.01
C ARG A 54 2.21 -23.33 -1.11
N MET A 55 2.24 -22.06 -0.75
CA MET A 55 2.54 -20.96 -1.66
C MET A 55 3.97 -20.50 -1.42
N GLU A 56 4.71 -20.22 -2.48
CA GLU A 56 6.01 -19.56 -2.44
C GLU A 56 5.95 -18.30 -3.30
N TYR A 57 6.62 -17.25 -2.88
CA TYR A 57 6.69 -15.99 -3.60
C TYR A 57 8.14 -15.57 -3.73
N TYR A 58 8.57 -15.33 -4.96
CA TYR A 58 9.82 -14.66 -5.26
C TYR A 58 9.51 -13.24 -5.73
N ILE A 59 10.12 -12.25 -5.08
CA ILE A 59 9.84 -10.83 -5.32
C ILE A 59 11.16 -10.12 -5.59
N ASN A 60 11.29 -9.52 -6.77
CA ASN A 60 12.46 -8.77 -7.21
C ASN A 60 12.03 -7.44 -7.85
N ILE A 61 11.52 -6.53 -7.03
CA ILE A 61 10.98 -5.23 -7.48
C ILE A 61 12.00 -4.39 -8.24
N CYS A 62 13.28 -4.48 -7.85
CA CYS A 62 14.31 -3.59 -8.37
C CYS A 62 15.18 -4.21 -9.48
N GLU A 63 14.93 -5.46 -9.86
CA GLU A 63 15.66 -6.23 -10.88
C GLU A 63 17.19 -6.23 -10.68
N LEU A 64 17.65 -6.26 -9.42
CA LEU A 64 19.07 -5.99 -9.12
C LEU A 64 20.00 -7.20 -9.24
N GLU A 65 19.47 -8.43 -9.24
CA GLU A 65 20.10 -9.68 -9.69
C GLU A 65 19.13 -10.84 -9.41
N ALA A 66 19.18 -11.94 -10.17
CA ALA A 66 18.28 -13.10 -10.02
C ALA A 66 18.78 -14.14 -8.99
N GLU A 67 19.59 -13.72 -8.02
CA GLU A 67 20.13 -14.64 -7.01
C GLU A 67 18.99 -15.25 -6.18
N GLY A 68 19.06 -16.57 -5.94
CA GLY A 68 18.03 -17.29 -5.19
C GLY A 68 16.68 -17.46 -5.90
N LYS A 69 16.59 -17.11 -7.20
CA LYS A 69 15.36 -17.27 -7.97
C LYS A 69 15.03 -18.75 -8.24
N PRO A 70 13.78 -19.19 -8.00
CA PRO A 70 13.33 -20.53 -8.38
C PRO A 70 13.46 -20.81 -9.89
N ALA A 71 13.67 -22.08 -10.26
CA ALA A 71 13.83 -22.48 -11.65
C ALA A 71 12.54 -22.30 -12.47
N GLU A 72 11.41 -22.33 -11.78
CA GLU A 72 10.06 -22.17 -12.32
C GLU A 72 9.72 -20.72 -12.66
N CYS A 73 10.54 -19.74 -12.26
CA CYS A 73 10.31 -18.31 -12.48
C CYS A 73 11.06 -17.78 -13.70
N ASP A 74 10.41 -16.94 -14.50
CA ASP A 74 10.97 -16.37 -15.72
C ASP A 74 12.11 -15.38 -15.42
N ALA A 75 12.92 -15.09 -16.44
CA ALA A 75 14.08 -14.18 -16.34
C ALA A 75 13.69 -12.76 -15.91
N ASP A 76 12.55 -12.28 -16.39
CA ASP A 76 12.03 -10.93 -16.27
C ASP A 76 10.88 -10.79 -15.26
N ASP A 77 10.67 -11.80 -14.42
CA ASP A 77 9.66 -11.75 -13.36
C ASP A 77 10.09 -10.80 -12.24
N VAL A 78 9.23 -9.83 -11.97
CA VAL A 78 9.29 -8.96 -10.79
C VAL A 78 8.61 -9.61 -9.60
N ILE A 79 7.50 -10.34 -9.83
CA ILE A 79 6.90 -11.22 -8.84
C ILE A 79 6.63 -12.56 -9.51
N CYS A 80 7.06 -13.63 -8.85
CA CYS A 80 6.76 -14.99 -9.24
C CYS A 80 6.06 -15.69 -8.08
N SER A 81 4.83 -16.15 -8.28
CA SER A 81 4.05 -16.88 -7.28
C SER A 81 3.92 -18.34 -7.69
N LEU A 82 4.37 -19.24 -6.83
CA LEU A 82 4.36 -20.67 -7.07
C LEU A 82 3.43 -21.35 -6.06
N GLN A 83 2.55 -22.22 -6.56
CA GLN A 83 1.71 -23.07 -5.73
C GLN A 83 2.17 -24.51 -5.90
N TRP A 84 2.62 -25.10 -4.80
CA TRP A 84 3.04 -26.48 -4.74
C TRP A 84 1.98 -27.31 -4.03
N VAL A 85 1.72 -28.52 -4.52
CA VAL A 85 0.80 -29.49 -3.92
C VAL A 85 1.53 -30.79 -3.61
N THR A 86 1.31 -31.32 -2.41
CA THR A 86 1.81 -32.63 -1.99
C THR A 86 0.63 -33.57 -1.82
N LEU A 87 0.68 -34.71 -2.52
CA LEU A 87 -0.33 -35.76 -2.45
C LEU A 87 0.07 -36.80 -1.38
N PRO A 88 -0.88 -37.50 -0.74
CA PRO A 88 -0.55 -38.43 0.34
C PRO A 88 0.33 -39.61 -0.10
N ASP A 89 0.26 -39.97 -1.39
CA ASP A 89 1.01 -41.09 -1.98
C ASP A 89 2.30 -40.65 -2.70
N ARG A 90 2.68 -39.37 -2.60
CA ARG A 90 3.89 -38.81 -3.24
C ARG A 90 4.66 -37.93 -2.25
N GLU A 91 5.95 -38.21 -2.07
CA GLU A 91 6.81 -37.40 -1.21
C GLU A 91 7.22 -36.07 -1.86
N GLU A 92 7.37 -36.06 -3.19
CA GLU A 92 7.79 -34.88 -3.92
C GLU A 92 6.59 -33.96 -4.21
N PRO A 93 6.67 -32.65 -3.86
CA PRO A 93 5.63 -31.70 -4.18
C PRO A 93 5.61 -31.40 -5.69
N GLU A 94 4.41 -31.30 -6.25
CA GLU A 94 4.21 -30.96 -7.65
C GLU A 94 3.82 -29.49 -7.81
N LEU A 95 4.38 -28.82 -8.82
CA LEU A 95 3.98 -27.45 -9.15
C LEU A 95 2.58 -27.49 -9.77
N LEU A 96 1.60 -26.96 -9.05
CA LEU A 96 0.23 -26.86 -9.52
C LEU A 96 0.02 -25.62 -10.39
N ARG A 97 0.71 -24.53 -10.06
CA ARG A 97 0.46 -23.21 -10.66
C ARG A 97 1.66 -22.30 -10.46
N ALA A 98 1.96 -21.52 -11.49
CA ALA A 98 2.90 -20.40 -11.46
C ALA A 98 2.22 -19.12 -11.99
N ILE A 99 2.43 -18.00 -11.32
CA ILE A 99 2.03 -16.66 -11.78
C ILE A 99 3.29 -15.84 -11.99
N HIS A 100 3.39 -15.28 -13.19
CA HIS A 100 4.49 -14.46 -13.63
C HIS A 100 4.00 -13.01 -13.73
N VAL A 101 4.55 -12.13 -12.91
CA VAL A 101 4.26 -10.70 -12.92
C VAL A 101 5.50 -9.98 -13.40
N LYS A 102 5.34 -9.22 -14.48
CA LYS A 102 6.45 -8.52 -15.14
C LYS A 102 6.45 -7.06 -14.75
N ASN A 103 7.56 -6.38 -15.04
CA ASN A 103 7.66 -4.95 -14.77
C ASN A 103 6.64 -4.11 -15.56
N ASP A 104 6.24 -4.55 -16.76
CA ASP A 104 5.21 -3.88 -17.57
C ASP A 104 3.83 -3.85 -16.87
N ASN A 105 3.63 -4.67 -15.84
CA ASN A 105 2.43 -4.69 -15.02
C ASN A 105 2.47 -3.65 -13.89
N PHE A 106 3.54 -2.87 -13.73
CA PHE A 106 3.65 -1.92 -12.63
C PHE A 106 2.67 -0.74 -12.81
N ASP A 107 1.81 -0.52 -11.82
CA ASP A 107 0.83 0.57 -11.81
C ASP A 107 1.28 1.72 -10.91
N GLY A 108 1.73 1.42 -9.69
CA GLY A 108 2.20 2.48 -8.80
C GLY A 108 2.66 2.08 -7.41
N VAL A 109 3.21 3.09 -6.72
CA VAL A 109 3.71 3.01 -5.35
C VAL A 109 3.10 4.12 -4.51
N TRP A 110 2.59 3.79 -3.34
CA TRP A 110 2.14 4.77 -2.37
C TRP A 110 2.56 4.40 -0.95
N ASN A 111 2.51 5.38 -0.07
CA ASN A 111 2.66 5.16 1.36
C ASN A 111 1.37 5.62 2.02
N SER A 112 0.74 4.73 2.76
CA SER A 112 -0.46 5.02 3.54
C SER A 112 -0.37 4.27 4.85
N ASN A 113 -0.73 4.94 5.95
CA ASN A 113 -0.83 4.32 7.28
C ASN A 113 0.45 3.62 7.78
N GLY A 114 1.63 4.02 7.30
CA GLY A 114 2.90 3.41 7.71
C GLY A 114 3.32 2.19 6.87
N TYR A 115 2.51 1.79 5.90
CA TYR A 115 2.82 0.73 4.95
C TYR A 115 3.39 1.32 3.65
N LEU A 116 4.36 0.63 3.06
CA LEU A 116 4.75 0.85 1.67
C LEU A 116 3.93 -0.11 0.80
N SER A 117 3.08 0.44 -0.04
CA SER A 117 2.21 -0.33 -0.92
C SER A 117 2.68 -0.22 -2.37
N ILE A 118 2.72 -1.35 -3.06
CA ILE A 118 3.11 -1.46 -4.46
C ILE A 118 2.01 -2.24 -5.20
N GLN A 119 1.58 -1.71 -6.33
CA GLN A 119 0.52 -2.29 -7.13
C GLN A 119 1.00 -2.68 -8.51
N PHE A 120 0.51 -3.84 -8.94
CA PHE A 120 0.64 -4.33 -10.29
C PHE A 120 -0.75 -4.64 -10.87
N ASP A 121 -0.96 -4.36 -12.14
CA ASP A 121 -2.20 -4.53 -12.88
C ASP A 121 -1.99 -5.22 -14.24
N GLY A 122 -3.09 -5.57 -14.92
CA GLY A 122 -3.01 -6.16 -16.26
C GLY A 122 -2.36 -7.55 -16.32
N ILE A 123 -2.23 -8.24 -15.18
CA ILE A 123 -1.59 -9.56 -15.10
C ILE A 123 -2.54 -10.59 -15.70
N LYS A 124 -2.09 -11.30 -16.74
CA LYS A 124 -2.92 -12.27 -17.44
C LYS A 124 -3.09 -13.54 -16.61
N TRP A 125 -4.34 -13.91 -16.38
CA TRP A 125 -4.70 -15.14 -15.67
C TRP A 125 -5.80 -15.92 -16.38
N GLY A 126 -5.49 -17.17 -16.76
CA GLY A 126 -6.40 -18.06 -17.47
C GLY A 126 -6.87 -17.51 -18.81
N ASP A 127 -8.13 -17.79 -19.17
CA ASP A 127 -8.72 -17.47 -20.48
C ASP A 127 -9.07 -15.99 -20.70
N GLY A 128 -8.27 -15.07 -20.13
CA GLY A 128 -8.33 -13.63 -20.43
C GLY A 128 -8.87 -12.75 -19.31
N LYS A 129 -8.74 -13.15 -18.05
CA LYS A 129 -8.98 -12.23 -16.92
C LYS A 129 -7.69 -11.55 -16.51
N ASP A 130 -7.75 -10.24 -16.40
CA ASP A 130 -6.67 -9.46 -15.81
C ASP A 130 -6.87 -9.43 -14.31
N ILE A 131 -5.79 -9.68 -13.57
CA ILE A 131 -5.77 -9.68 -12.12
C ILE A 131 -4.86 -8.58 -11.60
N TYR A 132 -5.15 -8.17 -10.37
CA TYR A 132 -4.38 -7.15 -9.67
C TYR A 132 -3.54 -7.79 -8.57
N TRP A 133 -2.38 -7.21 -8.32
CA TRP A 133 -1.48 -7.62 -7.25
C TRP A 133 -1.14 -6.42 -6.37
N TYR A 134 -1.28 -6.60 -5.07
CA TYR A 134 -0.98 -5.60 -4.05
C TYR A 134 0.04 -6.19 -3.09
N LEU A 135 1.20 -5.53 -2.99
CA LEU A 135 2.23 -5.82 -2.01
C LEU A 135 2.24 -4.72 -0.97
N ASP A 136 1.96 -5.06 0.28
CA ASP A 136 2.05 -4.12 1.40
C ASP A 136 3.19 -4.52 2.32
N PHE A 137 4.20 -3.66 2.40
CA PHE A 137 5.36 -3.85 3.27
C PHE A 137 5.19 -3.07 4.57
N THR A 138 5.31 -3.80 5.67
CA THR A 138 5.35 -3.29 7.04
C THR A 138 6.80 -3.30 7.50
N CYS A 139 7.29 -2.16 7.99
CA CYS A 139 8.64 -2.06 8.50
C CYS A 139 8.76 -2.76 9.86
N ASP A 140 9.63 -3.77 9.93
CA ASP A 140 10.12 -4.35 11.16
C ASP A 140 11.66 -4.52 11.08
N LEU A 141 12.40 -3.85 11.96
CA LEU A 141 13.86 -3.94 12.03
C LEU A 141 14.35 -4.98 13.05
N GLU A 142 13.45 -5.56 13.84
CA GLU A 142 13.76 -6.63 14.79
C GLU A 142 13.86 -7.99 14.08
N MET A 143 13.28 -8.09 12.87
CA MET A 143 13.36 -9.27 12.01
C MET A 143 14.64 -9.26 11.16
N GLU A 144 15.25 -10.44 10.99
CA GLU A 144 16.44 -10.61 10.14
C GLU A 144 16.08 -10.66 8.65
N GLU A 145 14.93 -11.26 8.32
CA GLU A 145 14.43 -11.47 6.97
C GLU A 145 12.94 -11.08 6.89
N ASP A 146 12.44 -10.83 5.68
CA ASP A 146 11.02 -10.53 5.47
C ASP A 146 10.19 -11.81 5.53
N GLU A 147 9.00 -11.73 6.13
CA GLU A 147 8.04 -12.82 6.24
C GLU A 147 6.63 -12.42 5.79
N ILE A 148 5.81 -13.42 5.46
CA ILE A 148 4.40 -13.22 5.10
C ILE A 148 3.60 -13.08 6.39
N SER A 149 3.13 -11.86 6.68
CA SER A 149 2.23 -11.63 7.82
C SER A 149 0.81 -12.09 7.51
N SER A 150 0.34 -11.84 6.28
CA SER A 150 -0.94 -12.32 5.79
C SER A 150 -1.00 -12.29 4.26
N ASN A 151 -1.83 -13.17 3.69
CA ASN A 151 -2.09 -13.20 2.26
C ASN A 151 -3.57 -13.45 2.00
N ALA A 152 -4.10 -12.84 0.95
CA ALA A 152 -5.44 -13.12 0.43
C ALA A 152 -5.32 -13.43 -1.06
N ASP A 153 -5.46 -14.72 -1.38
CA ASP A 153 -5.43 -15.24 -2.74
C ASP A 153 -6.84 -15.11 -3.35
N PHE A 154 -6.95 -14.45 -4.50
CA PHE A 154 -8.19 -14.22 -5.27
C PHE A 154 -9.39 -13.79 -4.42
N GLY A 155 -9.37 -12.55 -3.92
CA GLY A 155 -10.58 -11.92 -3.38
C GLY A 155 -11.73 -11.87 -4.41
N PHE A 156 -12.93 -11.47 -3.98
CA PHE A 156 -14.16 -11.39 -4.81
C PHE A 156 -14.02 -10.62 -6.16
N TYR A 157 -12.92 -9.90 -6.38
CA TYR A 157 -12.67 -9.05 -7.55
C TYR A 157 -11.42 -9.41 -8.37
N GLY A 158 -10.80 -10.59 -8.16
CA GLY A 158 -9.62 -10.99 -8.94
C GLY A 158 -8.35 -10.24 -8.55
N SER A 159 -8.20 -9.96 -7.26
CA SER A 159 -7.06 -9.26 -6.67
C SER A 159 -6.34 -10.17 -5.68
N ASN A 160 -5.01 -10.17 -5.73
CA ASN A 160 -4.13 -10.81 -4.76
C ASN A 160 -3.52 -9.76 -3.85
N TYR A 161 -3.61 -9.99 -2.56
CA TYR A 161 -2.98 -9.14 -1.54
C TYR A 161 -1.95 -9.94 -0.78
N LEU A 162 -0.74 -9.40 -0.70
CA LEU A 162 0.36 -9.97 0.06
C LEU A 162 0.90 -8.92 1.02
N ASN A 163 0.73 -9.18 2.32
CA ASN A 163 1.27 -8.36 3.38
C ASN A 163 2.58 -8.99 3.86
N ILE A 164 3.63 -8.20 3.81
CA ILE A 164 5.00 -8.59 4.09
C ILE A 164 5.47 -7.75 5.28
N GLU A 165 6.07 -8.40 6.27
CA GLU A 165 6.63 -7.74 7.44
C GLU A 165 8.12 -8.03 7.51
N GLY A 166 8.93 -6.99 7.71
CA GLY A 166 10.37 -7.14 7.77
C GLY A 166 11.16 -5.89 7.39
N PRO A 167 12.48 -6.03 7.20
CA PRO A 167 13.38 -4.89 7.00
C PRO A 167 13.19 -4.19 5.66
N SER A 168 12.66 -4.86 4.63
CA SER A 168 12.50 -4.28 3.28
C SER A 168 11.53 -3.10 3.27
N GLY A 169 10.49 -3.14 4.12
CA GLY A 169 9.55 -2.04 4.32
C GLY A 169 10.13 -0.83 5.05
N CYS A 170 11.36 -0.92 5.57
CA CYS A 170 11.98 0.14 6.36
C CYS A 170 12.75 1.15 5.52
N VAL A 171 12.72 2.41 5.98
CA VAL A 171 13.49 3.49 5.35
C VAL A 171 14.98 3.34 5.69
N LYS A 172 15.84 3.40 4.67
CA LYS A 172 17.31 3.44 4.82
C LYS A 172 17.71 4.63 5.67
N LYS A 173 18.57 4.41 6.68
CA LYS A 173 19.24 5.50 7.39
C LYS A 173 20.14 6.24 6.40
N GLN A 174 19.84 7.50 6.09
CA GLN A 174 20.79 8.35 5.37
C GLN A 174 21.97 8.60 6.32
N TYR A 175 23.18 8.26 5.88
CA TYR A 175 24.42 8.70 6.52
C TYR A 175 24.56 10.22 6.33
N ASP A 176 23.87 10.99 7.15
CA ASP A 176 24.25 12.37 7.40
C ASP A 176 25.42 12.34 8.38
N ASN A 177 26.58 12.80 7.92
CA ASN A 177 27.75 13.11 8.74
C ASN A 177 27.33 14.12 9.83
N GLY A 178 27.01 13.65 11.02
CA GLY A 178 26.69 14.50 12.15
C GLY A 178 26.51 13.67 13.41
N HIS A 179 27.49 13.77 14.31
CA HIS A 179 27.50 13.23 15.66
C HIS A 179 26.12 13.26 16.34
N ASN A 180 25.58 12.09 16.68
CA ASN A 180 25.24 11.72 18.06
C ASN A 180 24.77 10.26 18.10
N ASN A 181 25.39 9.50 19.00
CA ASN A 181 24.95 8.17 19.40
C ASN A 181 23.64 8.31 20.16
N ASP A 182 22.52 7.93 19.54
CA ASP A 182 21.38 7.26 20.17
C ASP A 182 20.37 6.86 19.07
N PRO A 183 19.91 5.60 19.01
CA PRO A 183 18.89 5.19 18.06
C PRO A 183 17.52 5.68 18.54
N HIS A 184 17.19 6.94 18.25
CA HIS A 184 15.80 7.38 18.30
C HIS A 184 15.07 6.84 17.07
N TYR A 185 14.39 5.70 17.27
CA TYR A 185 13.37 5.23 16.34
C TYR A 185 12.23 6.26 16.33
N TYR A 186 12.12 7.03 15.25
CA TYR A 186 10.95 7.85 15.01
C TYR A 186 9.77 6.95 14.63
N ARG A 187 9.19 6.31 15.64
CA ARG A 187 7.81 5.85 15.59
C ARG A 187 6.97 7.10 15.38
N ARG A 188 6.41 7.28 14.19
CA ARG A 188 5.45 8.34 13.91
C ARG A 188 4.12 7.96 14.57
N ASP A 189 4.09 7.99 15.89
CA ASP A 189 2.85 8.06 16.65
C ASP A 189 2.27 9.48 16.52
N GLY A 190 0.95 9.55 16.33
CA GLY A 190 0.18 10.79 16.17
C GLY A 190 -0.16 11.03 14.71
N HIS A 191 -1.36 10.76 14.22
CA HIS A 191 -2.57 11.48 14.61
C HIS A 191 -3.87 10.70 14.34
N SER A 192 -3.84 9.38 14.13
CA SER A 192 -5.03 8.68 13.60
C SER A 192 -6.20 8.53 14.59
N TRP A 193 -5.97 8.49 15.91
CA TRP A 193 -7.05 8.33 16.90
C TRP A 193 -8.07 9.49 16.92
N VAL A 194 -7.61 10.73 16.71
CA VAL A 194 -8.48 11.93 16.85
C VAL A 194 -9.36 12.15 15.63
N PHE A 195 -8.94 11.70 14.44
CA PHE A 195 -9.70 11.91 13.20
C PHE A 195 -10.88 10.94 13.05
N TRP A 196 -10.81 9.75 13.62
CA TRP A 196 -11.90 8.76 13.60
C TRP A 196 -13.24 9.30 14.15
N PRO A 197 -13.32 9.91 15.36
CA PRO A 197 -14.59 10.45 15.86
C PRO A 197 -15.13 11.61 15.01
N ILE A 198 -14.26 12.41 14.39
CA ILE A 198 -14.68 13.51 13.51
C ILE A 198 -15.39 12.97 12.26
N ILE A 199 -14.84 11.91 11.65
CA ILE A 199 -15.45 11.25 10.50
C ILE A 199 -16.83 10.68 10.86
N TYR A 200 -16.95 10.03 12.03
CA TYR A 200 -18.24 9.52 12.51
C TYR A 200 -19.27 10.63 12.75
N ILE A 201 -18.87 11.77 13.31
CA ILE A 201 -19.77 12.93 13.52
C ILE A 201 -20.29 13.47 12.17
N ILE A 202 -19.41 13.62 11.18
CA ILE A 202 -19.79 14.09 9.84
C ILE A 202 -20.76 13.09 9.18
N LEU A 203 -20.48 11.80 9.31
CA LEU A 203 -21.31 10.74 8.72
C LEU A 203 -22.71 10.69 9.38
N PHE A 204 -22.78 10.79 10.71
CA PHE A 204 -24.07 10.88 11.42
C PHE A 204 -24.85 12.14 11.06
N ALA A 205 -24.17 13.29 10.92
CA ALA A 205 -24.81 14.53 10.48
C ALA A 205 -25.37 14.42 9.06
N ALA A 206 -24.64 13.77 8.14
CA ALA A 206 -25.11 13.52 6.79
C ALA A 206 -26.35 12.63 6.76
N ILE A 207 -26.36 11.50 7.50
CA ILE A 207 -27.52 10.61 7.60
C ILE A 207 -28.72 11.33 8.21
N TYR A 208 -28.51 12.12 9.28
CA TYR A 208 -29.57 12.92 9.90
C TYR A 208 -30.20 13.92 8.91
N PHE A 209 -29.36 14.59 8.11
CA PHE A 209 -29.83 15.54 7.10
C PHE A 209 -30.64 14.85 6.00
N ILE A 210 -30.20 13.67 5.54
CA ILE A 210 -30.93 12.84 4.57
C ILE A 210 -32.27 12.37 5.14
N MET A 211 -32.33 11.95 6.41
CA MET A 211 -33.58 11.59 7.08
C MET A 211 -34.55 12.76 7.20
N ARG A 212 -34.05 13.95 7.59
CA ARG A 212 -34.86 15.18 7.66
C ARG A 212 -35.39 15.58 6.29
N LEU A 213 -34.57 15.47 5.26
CA LEU A 213 -34.96 15.67 3.86
C LEU A 213 -36.05 14.71 3.41
N TYR A 214 -35.93 13.44 3.79
CA TYR A 214 -36.90 12.40 3.46
C TYR A 214 -38.24 12.63 4.16
N LEU A 215 -38.22 13.06 5.42
CA LEU A 215 -39.43 13.32 6.23
C LEU A 215 -40.11 14.65 5.88
N ASN A 216 -39.38 15.65 5.39
CA ASN A 216 -39.93 16.96 5.02
C ASN A 216 -40.41 17.01 3.55
N ARG A 217 -40.54 15.86 2.88
CA ARG A 217 -40.96 15.71 1.48
C ARG A 217 -42.47 15.92 1.28
N SER A 218 -43.07 16.83 2.03
CA SER A 218 -44.42 17.35 1.79
C SER A 218 -44.33 18.79 1.28
N GLY A 219 -43.90 18.95 0.02
CA GLY A 219 -44.45 20.02 -0.83
C GLY A 219 -43.67 21.33 -1.01
N SER A 220 -42.33 21.37 -1.05
CA SER A 220 -41.62 22.54 -1.58
C SER A 220 -40.47 22.21 -2.54
N THR A 221 -40.25 23.11 -3.49
CA THR A 221 -39.34 22.98 -4.63
C THR A 221 -37.88 23.03 -4.17
N PHE A 222 -37.01 22.16 -4.70
CA PHE A 222 -35.59 21.99 -4.31
C PHE A 222 -34.77 23.31 -4.23
N GLY A 223 -35.16 24.35 -4.96
CA GLY A 223 -34.46 25.65 -4.96
C GLY A 223 -34.62 26.47 -3.68
N GLU A 224 -35.82 26.50 -3.07
CA GLU A 224 -36.06 27.23 -1.81
C GLU A 224 -35.33 26.55 -0.64
N PHE A 225 -35.20 25.22 -0.71
CA PHE A 225 -34.48 24.42 0.27
C PHE A 225 -32.97 24.69 0.29
N CYS A 226 -32.33 24.91 -0.87
CA CYS A 226 -30.91 25.25 -0.94
C CYS A 226 -30.62 26.63 -0.35
N ILE A 227 -31.50 27.60 -0.56
CA ILE A 227 -31.34 28.96 -0.02
C ILE A 227 -31.47 28.93 1.50
N GLU A 228 -32.50 28.26 2.03
CA GLU A 228 -32.71 28.14 3.48
C GLU A 228 -31.58 27.32 4.15
N SER A 229 -31.05 26.30 3.47
CA SER A 229 -29.93 25.51 3.98
C SER A 229 -28.63 26.31 4.02
N VAL A 230 -28.34 27.12 3.00
CA VAL A 230 -27.15 27.99 2.97
C VAL A 230 -27.25 29.09 4.03
N GLU A 231 -28.45 29.63 4.26
CA GLU A 231 -28.68 30.66 5.29
C GLU A 231 -28.50 30.09 6.70
N ARG A 232 -29.03 28.87 6.96
CA ARG A 232 -28.79 28.16 8.22
C ARG A 232 -27.31 27.75 8.39
N PHE A 233 -26.62 27.37 7.32
CA PHE A 233 -25.20 27.03 7.36
C PHE A 233 -24.33 28.25 7.68
N LYS A 234 -24.64 29.42 7.13
CA LYS A 234 -23.96 30.68 7.47
C LYS A 234 -24.11 31.00 8.97
N THR A 235 -25.29 30.84 9.53
CA THR A 235 -25.52 31.07 10.97
C THR A 235 -24.72 30.10 11.83
N ILE A 236 -24.62 28.83 11.42
CA ILE A 236 -23.80 27.81 12.12
C ILE A 236 -22.31 28.14 12.02
N VAL A 237 -21.80 28.50 10.83
CA VAL A 237 -20.39 28.86 10.63
C VAL A 237 -20.00 30.09 11.45
N VAL A 238 -20.87 31.11 11.49
CA VAL A 238 -20.65 32.31 12.32
C VAL A 238 -20.64 31.94 13.81
N SER A 239 -21.55 31.08 14.27
CA SER A 239 -21.58 30.62 15.67
C SER A 239 -20.41 29.72 16.05
N LEU A 240 -19.87 28.95 15.10
CA LEU A 240 -18.72 28.07 15.29
C LEU A 240 -17.42 28.88 15.38
N ALA A 241 -17.31 29.96 14.59
CA ALA A 241 -16.18 30.89 14.67
C ALA A 241 -16.09 31.56 16.05
N SER A 242 -17.22 31.97 16.64
CA SER A 242 -17.25 32.49 18.02
C SER A 242 -16.88 31.42 19.05
N PHE A 243 -17.30 30.16 18.85
CA PHE A 243 -16.98 29.06 19.76
C PHE A 243 -15.49 28.67 19.71
N ILE A 244 -14.88 28.73 18.52
CA ILE A 244 -13.42 28.51 18.35
C ILE A 244 -12.64 29.64 19.02
N GLN A 245 -13.09 30.90 18.91
CA GLN A 245 -12.45 32.01 19.64
C GLN A 245 -12.56 31.86 21.16
N GLU A 246 -13.68 31.35 21.66
CA GLU A 246 -13.87 31.08 23.09
C GLU A 246 -13.00 29.91 23.58
N ILE A 247 -12.87 28.84 22.78
CA ILE A 247 -11.96 27.73 23.08
C ILE A 247 -10.50 28.19 23.02
N LEU A 248 -10.11 28.98 22.02
CA LEU A 248 -8.74 29.50 21.90
C LEU A 248 -8.42 30.45 23.06
N THR A 249 -9.33 31.36 23.44
CA THR A 249 -9.10 32.21 24.62
C THR A 249 -9.07 31.40 25.91
N LYS A 250 -9.88 30.35 26.07
CA LYS A 250 -9.88 29.52 27.29
C LYS A 250 -8.72 28.51 27.35
N ALA A 251 -8.18 28.11 26.20
CA ALA A 251 -7.03 27.22 26.08
C ALA A 251 -5.70 27.99 26.17
N PHE A 252 -5.58 29.15 25.52
CA PHE A 252 -4.37 29.98 25.56
C PHE A 252 -4.25 30.85 26.81
N ASN A 253 -5.34 31.11 27.55
CA ASN A 253 -5.28 31.82 28.84
C ASN A 253 -5.01 30.90 30.05
N ARG A 254 -4.58 29.65 29.81
CA ARG A 254 -4.06 28.73 30.85
C ARG A 254 -2.53 28.73 30.84
N SER A 255 -1.90 29.88 31.09
CA SER A 255 -0.47 29.93 31.38
C SER A 255 -0.11 31.08 32.33
N SER A 256 -0.53 30.96 33.59
CA SER A 256 0.29 31.36 34.75
C SER A 256 -0.41 30.96 36.05
N SER A 257 0.22 30.04 36.81
CA SER A 257 0.14 29.87 38.27
C SER A 257 -1.23 29.69 38.93
N GLN A 258 -1.54 28.47 39.41
CA GLN A 258 -1.48 28.15 40.85
C GLN A 258 -1.72 26.65 41.06
N SER A 259 -0.65 25.94 41.41
CA SER A 259 -0.75 24.76 42.27
C SER A 259 -1.34 25.24 43.59
N GLY A 260 -2.62 24.95 43.82
CA GLY A 260 -3.35 25.31 45.03
C GLY A 260 -4.00 24.05 45.57
N GLY A 261 -3.37 23.46 46.59
CA GLY A 261 -3.86 22.28 47.27
C GLY A 261 -5.20 22.50 47.97
N TYR A 262 -5.97 21.43 48.08
CA TYR A 262 -7.00 21.30 49.08
C TYR A 262 -6.71 20.03 49.88
N SER A 263 -6.27 20.26 51.11
CA SER A 263 -6.40 19.34 52.24
C SER A 263 -7.71 19.69 52.97
N ALA A 264 -8.39 18.63 53.43
CA ALA A 264 -9.48 18.59 54.41
C ALA A 264 -10.86 19.10 53.92
N VAL A 265 -12.00 18.43 54.18
CA VAL A 265 -12.38 17.41 55.18
C VAL A 265 -13.28 16.37 54.50
#